data_AF-A0A5E4I620-F1
#
_entry.id   AF-A0A5E4I620-F1
#
_cell.length_a   1.000
_cell.length_b   1.000
_cell.length_c   1.000
_cell.angle_alpha   90.00
_cell.angle_beta   90.00
_cell.angle_gamma   90.00
#
_symmetry.space_group_name_H-M   'P 1'
#
loop_
_entity.id
_entity.type
_entity.pdbx_description
1 polymer ?
#
loop_
_entity_poly.entity_id
_entity_poly.type
_entity_poly.pdbx_seq_one_letter_code
_entity_poly.pdbx_strand_id
1 'polypeptide(L)'
;MEELRNISSKIPVETYTQLRNYCEKEKITPSHFIRALIEKNVVRVVPLKKAGINRITYNKKQDNFEWIIDEDDGNQIKVALGINAEFLSNLIQESISAMALRNDYLKKSKKSSVAFPTDIKQLRM
;
A
#
# COMPACT_ATOMS: atom_id res chain seq x y z
N MET A 1 2.22 -16.29 6.09
CA MET A 1 0.86 -16.87 6.19
C MET A 1 -0.08 -15.70 6.42
N GLU A 2 -0.93 -15.38 5.45
CA GLU A 2 -1.95 -14.32 5.61
C GLU A 2 -3.01 -14.78 6.62
N GLU A 3 -3.36 -13.92 7.57
CA GLU A 3 -4.49 -14.16 8.48
C GLU A 3 -5.80 -14.11 7.70
N LEU A 4 -6.48 -15.25 7.59
CA LEU A 4 -7.82 -15.33 7.00
C LEU A 4 -8.82 -14.63 7.92
N ARG A 5 -9.25 -13.42 7.54
CA ARG A 5 -10.38 -12.74 8.20
C ARG A 5 -11.70 -13.31 7.69
N ASN A 6 -12.46 -13.94 8.59
CA ASN A 6 -13.78 -14.48 8.27
C ASN A 6 -14.85 -13.39 8.35
N ILE A 7 -15.60 -13.20 7.26
CA ILE A 7 -16.77 -12.31 7.22
C ILE A 7 -18.02 -13.20 7.15
N SER A 8 -18.92 -13.04 8.13
CA SER A 8 -20.20 -13.75 8.16
C SER A 8 -21.33 -12.80 7.80
N SER A 9 -22.13 -13.16 6.80
CA SER A 9 -23.35 -12.44 6.43
C SER A 9 -24.50 -13.42 6.31
N LYS A 10 -25.68 -13.03 6.79
CA LYS A 10 -26.89 -13.86 6.69
C LYS A 10 -27.51 -13.64 5.32
N ILE A 11 -27.76 -14.73 4.61
CA ILE A 11 -28.51 -14.72 3.35
C ILE A 11 -29.90 -15.36 3.58
N PRO A 12 -30.95 -14.88 2.89
CA PRO A 12 -32.25 -15.53 2.91
C PRO A 12 -32.17 -16.98 2.43
N VAL A 13 -32.99 -17.86 3.03
CA VAL A 13 -32.98 -19.31 2.76
C VAL A 13 -33.29 -19.60 1.28
N GLU A 14 -34.23 -18.87 0.70
CA GLU A 14 -34.62 -19.00 -0.72
C GLU A 14 -33.43 -18.73 -1.65
N THR A 15 -32.68 -17.67 -1.37
CA THR A 15 -31.48 -17.28 -2.13
C THR A 15 -30.38 -18.35 -2.01
N TYR A 16 -30.20 -18.93 -0.82
CA TYR A 16 -29.24 -20.01 -0.63
C TYR A 16 -29.62 -21.27 -1.42
N THR A 17 -30.90 -21.65 -1.42
CA THR A 17 -31.38 -22.82 -2.17
C THR A 17 -31.18 -22.64 -3.67
N GLN A 18 -31.47 -21.45 -4.21
CA GLN A 18 -31.22 -21.14 -5.62
C GLN A 18 -29.73 -21.24 -5.97
N LEU A 19 -28.87 -20.66 -5.14
CA LEU A 19 -27.41 -20.74 -5.30
C LEU A 19 -26.93 -22.19 -5.28
N ARG A 20 -27.42 -23.00 -4.34
CA ARG A 20 -27.06 -24.41 -4.22
C ARG A 20 -27.46 -25.20 -5.47
N ASN A 21 -28.69 -25.02 -5.94
CA ASN A 21 -29.19 -25.70 -7.14
C ASN A 21 -28.36 -25.35 -8.39
N TYR A 22 -27.95 -24.09 -8.52
CA TYR A 22 -27.05 -23.65 -9.59
C TYR A 22 -25.68 -24.34 -9.48
N CYS A 23 -25.08 -24.33 -8.29
CA CYS A 23 -23.77 -24.91 -8.04
C CYS A 23 -23.76 -26.44 -8.28
N GLU A 24 -24.82 -27.15 -7.91
CA GLU A 24 -24.98 -28.58 -8.16
C GLU A 24 -25.06 -28.91 -9.66
N LYS A 25 -25.78 -28.09 -10.46
CA LYS A 25 -25.84 -28.25 -11.92
C LYS A 25 -24.48 -28.05 -12.59
N GLU A 26 -23.75 -27.04 -12.15
CA GLU A 26 -22.44 -26.68 -12.68
C GLU A 26 -21.28 -27.50 -12.07
N LYS A 27 -21.57 -28.46 -11.17
CA LYS A 27 -20.59 -29.28 -10.46
C LYS A 27 -19.51 -28.47 -9.72
N ILE A 28 -19.88 -27.30 -9.20
CA ILE A 28 -19.03 -26.42 -8.40
C ILE A 28 -19.55 -26.31 -6.97
N THR A 29 -18.69 -25.96 -6.01
CA THR A 29 -19.16 -25.68 -4.64
C THR A 29 -19.60 -24.22 -4.51
N PRO A 30 -20.60 -23.90 -3.66
CA PRO A 30 -20.99 -22.52 -3.40
C PRO A 30 -19.81 -21.64 -2.96
N SER A 31 -18.90 -22.19 -2.15
CA SER A 31 -17.68 -21.48 -1.72
C SER A 31 -16.75 -21.16 -2.89
N HIS A 32 -16.58 -22.07 -3.84
CA HIS A 32 -15.76 -21.83 -5.03
C HIS A 32 -16.40 -20.77 -5.93
N PHE A 33 -17.71 -20.87 -6.16
CA PHE A 33 -18.47 -19.90 -6.95
C PHE A 33 -18.40 -18.49 -6.36
N ILE A 34 -18.62 -18.36 -5.05
CA ILE A 34 -18.52 -17.06 -4.35
C ILE A 34 -17.10 -16.50 -4.43
N ARG A 35 -16.06 -17.31 -4.21
CA ARG A 35 -14.67 -16.86 -4.35
C ARG A 35 -14.37 -16.37 -5.76
N ALA A 36 -14.79 -17.09 -6.79
CA ALA A 36 -14.58 -16.67 -8.18
C ALA A 36 -15.29 -15.35 -8.49
N LEU A 37 -16.51 -15.14 -7.97
CA LEU A 37 -17.21 -13.85 -8.10
C LEU A 37 -16.50 -12.73 -7.35
N ILE A 38 -16.00 -12.99 -6.14
CA ILE A 38 -15.21 -12.01 -5.38
C ILE A 38 -13.94 -11.67 -6.17
N GLU A 39 -13.18 -12.65 -6.63
CA GLU A 39 -11.96 -12.42 -7.40
C GLU A 39 -12.19 -11.67 -8.72
N LYS A 40 -13.34 -11.91 -9.37
CA LYS A 40 -13.73 -11.21 -10.59
C LYS A 40 -14.10 -9.74 -10.36
N ASN A 41 -14.72 -9.42 -9.22
CA ASN A 41 -15.28 -8.09 -8.95
C ASN A 41 -14.43 -7.25 -7.98
N VAL A 42 -13.50 -7.87 -7.25
CA VAL A 42 -12.50 -7.15 -6.49
C VAL A 42 -11.47 -6.64 -7.49
N VAL A 43 -11.41 -5.33 -7.67
CA VAL A 43 -10.27 -4.67 -8.32
C VAL A 43 -9.04 -5.13 -7.55
N ARG A 44 -8.25 -6.04 -8.14
CA ARG A 44 -6.98 -6.43 -7.56
C ARG A 44 -6.13 -5.17 -7.47
N VAL A 45 -6.06 -4.58 -6.28
CA VAL A 45 -4.95 -3.72 -5.90
C VAL A 45 -3.77 -4.68 -5.76
N VAL A 46 -3.20 -5.10 -6.88
CA VAL A 46 -1.92 -5.78 -6.85
C VAL A 46 -0.98 -4.78 -6.21
N PRO A 47 -0.36 -5.08 -5.05
CA PRO A 47 0.67 -4.21 -4.53
C PRO A 47 1.80 -4.24 -5.55
N LEU A 48 1.82 -3.23 -6.41
CA LEU A 48 2.96 -2.96 -7.26
C LEU A 48 4.10 -2.67 -6.29
N LYS A 49 5.00 -3.65 -6.12
CA LYS A 49 6.30 -3.43 -5.48
C LYS A 49 7.18 -2.61 -6.43
N LYS A 50 6.72 -1.42 -6.78
CA LYS A 50 7.51 -0.45 -7.54
C LYS A 50 8.18 0.43 -6.52
N ALA A 51 9.50 0.29 -6.42
CA ALA A 51 10.31 1.29 -5.76
C ALA A 51 10.63 2.39 -6.77
N GLY A 52 10.88 3.58 -6.26
CA GLY A 52 11.23 4.73 -7.07
C GLY A 52 11.91 5.80 -6.24
N ILE A 53 12.67 6.65 -6.91
CA ILE A 53 13.42 7.74 -6.30
C ILE A 53 12.64 9.03 -6.48
N ASN A 54 12.44 9.77 -5.38
CA ASN A 54 11.83 11.09 -5.44
C ASN A 54 12.83 12.10 -5.98
N ARG A 55 12.41 12.85 -6.99
CA ARG A 55 13.16 13.94 -7.60
C ARG A 55 12.32 15.21 -7.59
N ILE A 56 12.88 16.26 -7.00
CA ILE A 56 12.29 17.60 -6.99
C ILE A 56 13.13 18.49 -7.88
N THR A 57 12.48 19.11 -8.87
CA THR A 57 13.15 19.87 -9.93
C THR A 57 12.64 21.30 -9.95
N TYR A 58 13.55 22.28 -9.95
CA TYR A 58 13.18 23.69 -10.00
C TYR A 58 13.03 24.16 -11.46
N ASN A 59 11.88 24.71 -11.79
CA ASN A 59 11.58 25.34 -13.06
C ASN A 59 11.76 26.86 -12.97
N LYS A 60 12.92 27.33 -13.43
CA LYS A 60 13.30 28.74 -13.43
C LYS A 60 12.38 29.65 -14.25
N LYS A 61 11.66 29.10 -15.25
CA LYS A 61 10.81 29.91 -16.14
C LYS A 61 9.49 30.30 -15.48
N GLN A 62 8.96 29.42 -14.64
CA GLN A 62 7.66 29.59 -13.99
C GLN A 62 7.78 29.81 -12.48
N ASP A 63 9.01 29.90 -11.97
CA ASP A 63 9.34 30.02 -10.55
C ASP A 63 8.61 29.03 -9.66
N ASN A 64 8.65 27.75 -10.06
CA ASN A 64 7.96 26.69 -9.35
C ASN A 64 8.79 25.39 -9.35
N PHE A 65 8.34 24.42 -8.57
CA PHE A 65 8.96 23.10 -8.45
C PHE A 65 8.05 22.01 -9.01
N GLU A 66 8.67 20.96 -9.50
CA GLU A 66 8.01 19.75 -9.95
C GLU A 66 8.49 18.57 -9.12
N TRP A 67 7.55 17.76 -8.63
CA TRP A 67 7.85 16.52 -7.92
C TRP A 67 7.55 15.33 -8.82
N ILE A 68 8.60 14.58 -9.13
CA ILE A 68 8.59 13.41 -9.98
C ILE A 68 9.12 12.21 -9.19
N ILE A 69 8.57 11.03 -9.43
CA ILE A 69 9.13 9.75 -8.99
C ILE A 69 9.69 9.04 -10.21
N ASP A 70 10.99 8.76 -10.18
CA ASP A 70 11.65 7.91 -11.16
C ASP A 70 11.53 6.45 -10.69
N GLU A 71 10.74 5.66 -11.41
CA GLU A 71 10.53 4.23 -11.13
C GLU A 71 11.71 3.39 -11.65
N ASP A 72 11.94 2.22 -11.05
CA ASP A 72 13.02 1.30 -11.43
C ASP A 72 12.92 0.81 -12.90
N ASP A 73 11.72 0.84 -13.49
CA ASP A 73 11.48 0.46 -14.89
C ASP A 73 11.72 1.61 -15.89
N GLY A 74 12.24 2.74 -15.41
CA GLY A 74 12.54 3.94 -16.20
C GLY A 74 11.32 4.84 -16.45
N ASN A 75 10.14 4.47 -15.95
CA ASN A 75 8.97 5.34 -16.02
C ASN A 75 9.09 6.51 -15.04
N GLN A 76 8.44 7.62 -15.39
CA GLN A 76 8.37 8.80 -14.54
C GLN A 76 6.92 9.08 -14.16
N ILE A 77 6.65 9.13 -12.86
CA ILE A 77 5.36 9.53 -12.33
C ILE A 77 5.45 10.97 -11.85
N LYS A 78 4.64 11.86 -12.44
CA LYS A 78 4.49 13.24 -11.96
C LYS A 78 3.53 13.25 -10.78
N VAL A 79 4.05 13.51 -9.58
CA VAL A 79 3.27 13.54 -8.34
C VAL A 79 2.56 14.89 -8.21
N ALA A 80 3.29 15.97 -8.43
CA ALA A 80 2.75 17.33 -8.38
C ALA A 80 3.57 18.26 -9.28
N LEU A 81 2.87 19.21 -9.91
CA LEU A 81 3.44 20.21 -10.82
C LEU A 81 3.09 21.60 -10.29
N GLY A 82 3.98 22.56 -10.51
CA GLY A 82 3.72 23.95 -10.13
C GLY A 82 3.74 24.19 -8.62
N ILE A 83 4.53 23.41 -7.89
CA ILE A 83 4.68 23.52 -6.44
C ILE A 83 5.40 24.84 -6.12
N ASN A 84 4.83 25.68 -5.26
CA ASN A 84 5.49 26.91 -4.83
C ASN A 84 6.58 26.62 -3.78
N ALA A 85 7.50 27.58 -3.59
CA ALA A 85 8.62 27.43 -2.65
C ALA A 85 8.18 27.24 -1.20
N GLU A 86 7.11 27.93 -0.79
CA GLU A 86 6.57 27.87 0.58
C GLU A 86 6.05 26.47 0.92
N PHE A 87 5.23 25.89 0.05
CA PHE A 87 4.72 24.53 0.22
C PHE A 87 5.88 23.52 0.32
N LEU A 88 6.88 23.64 -0.56
CA LEU A 88 8.02 22.73 -0.54
C LEU A 88 8.83 22.86 0.76
N SER A 89 9.02 24.09 1.26
CA SER A 89 9.67 24.33 2.55
C SER A 89 8.90 23.69 3.69
N ASN A 90 7.58 23.87 3.73
CA ASN A 90 6.73 23.29 4.77
C ASN A 90 6.76 21.75 4.71
N LEU A 91 6.70 21.16 3.51
CA LEU A 91 6.79 19.72 3.33
C LEU A 91 8.12 19.16 3.86
N ILE A 92 9.24 19.86 3.60
CA ILE A 92 10.56 19.47 4.11
C ILE A 92 10.60 19.54 5.63
N GLN A 93 10.07 20.61 6.23
CA GLN A 93 10.02 20.76 7.68
C GLN A 93 9.17 19.68 8.35
N GLU A 94 7.96 19.43 7.85
CA GLU A 94 7.08 18.37 8.36
C GLU A 94 7.73 16.99 8.22
N SER A 95 8.41 16.72 7.10
CA SER A 95 9.13 15.47 6.89
C SER A 95 10.26 15.29 7.91
N ILE A 96 11.03 16.34 8.21
CA ILE A 96 12.08 16.30 9.23
C ILE A 96 11.48 16.03 10.62
N SER A 97 10.40 16.73 10.97
CA SER A 97 9.69 16.55 12.24
C SER A 97 9.15 15.12 12.40
N ALA A 98 8.52 14.58 11.35
CA ALA A 98 8.02 13.20 11.33
C ALA A 98 9.17 12.18 11.46
N MET A 99 10.31 12.42 10.79
CA MET A 99 11.49 11.57 10.95
C MET A 99 12.06 11.61 12.37
N ALA A 100 12.06 12.77 13.03
CA ALA A 100 12.48 12.92 14.42
C ALA A 100 11.55 12.16 15.37
N LEU A 101 10.23 12.32 15.24
CA LEU A 101 9.22 11.58 16.00
C LEU A 101 9.38 10.06 15.82
N ARG A 102 9.60 9.61 14.59
CA ARG A 102 9.87 8.20 14.32
C ARG A 102 11.13 7.71 15.04
N ASN A 103 12.21 8.49 15.02
CA ASN A 103 13.46 8.09 15.67
C ASN A 103 13.31 8.03 17.19
N ASP A 104 12.57 8.96 17.77
CA ASP A 104 12.22 8.96 19.20
C ASP A 104 11.38 7.73 19.57
N TYR A 105 10.30 7.47 18.82
CA TYR A 105 9.45 6.29 19.00
C TYR A 105 10.23 4.97 18.91
N LEU A 106 11.11 4.85 17.91
CA LEU A 106 11.98 3.68 17.73
C LEU A 106 13.19 3.66 18.67
N LYS A 107 13.34 4.64 19.57
CA LYS A 107 14.49 4.83 20.47
C LYS A 107 15.83 4.75 19.74
N LYS A 108 15.88 5.25 18.50
CA LYS A 108 17.10 5.28 17.69
C LYS A 108 18.02 6.39 18.19
N SER A 109 18.87 6.06 19.16
CA SER A 109 19.85 6.98 19.75
C SER A 109 21.08 7.24 18.88
N LYS A 110 21.32 6.44 17.84
CA LYS A 110 22.49 6.55 16.95
C LYS A 110 22.07 6.67 15.49
N LYS A 111 22.75 7.54 14.74
CA LYS A 111 22.61 7.65 13.29
C LYS A 111 22.93 6.30 12.64
N SER A 112 22.06 5.83 11.76
CA SER A 112 22.15 4.52 11.09
C SER A 112 21.99 3.28 11.99
N SER A 113 21.58 3.41 13.26
CA SER A 113 21.23 2.23 14.05
C SER A 113 19.80 1.76 13.74
N VAL A 114 19.60 0.44 13.81
CA VAL A 114 18.29 -0.18 13.82
C VAL A 114 18.08 -0.71 15.22
N ALA A 115 17.01 -0.26 15.89
CA ALA A 115 16.63 -0.83 17.17
C ALA A 115 16.22 -2.29 16.93
N PHE A 116 16.97 -3.22 17.49
CA PHE A 116 16.71 -4.64 17.39
C PHE A 116 15.90 -5.08 18.61
N PRO A 117 14.70 -5.65 18.44
CA PRO A 117 13.92 -6.18 19.56
C PRO A 117 14.73 -7.29 20.24
N THR A 118 14.98 -7.16 21.54
CA THR A 118 15.79 -8.12 22.33
C THR A 118 15.26 -9.54 22.33
N ASP A 119 13.98 -9.74 21.98
CA ASP A 119 13.32 -11.04 22.00
C ASP A 119 13.51 -11.87 20.72
N ILE A 120 14.05 -11.31 19.62
CA ILE A 120 14.28 -12.06 18.38
C ILE A 120 15.72 -12.59 18.36
N LYS A 121 15.99 -13.69 19.05
CA LYS A 121 17.36 -14.21 19.20
C LYS A 121 17.95 -14.95 18.00
N GLN A 122 17.19 -15.25 16.94
CA GLN A 122 17.72 -15.86 15.72
C GLN A 122 16.86 -15.53 14.49
N LEU A 123 17.47 -14.95 13.46
CA LEU A 123 16.98 -15.11 12.09
C LEU A 123 17.45 -16.49 11.63
N ARG A 124 16.52 -17.42 11.36
CA ARG A 124 16.87 -18.61 10.59
C ARG A 124 17.26 -18.14 9.19
N MET A 125 18.53 -18.32 8.86
CA MET A 125 19.00 -18.39 7.46
C MET A 125 18.46 -19.65 6.81
#